data_AF-A0A3N6M1S3-F1
#
_entry.id   AF-A0A3N6M1S3-F1
#
_cell.length_a   1.000
_cell.length_b   1.000
_cell.length_c   1.000
_cell.angle_alpha   90.00
_cell.angle_beta   90.00
_cell.angle_gamma   90.00
#
_symmetry.space_group_name_H-M   'P 1'
#
loop_
_entity.id
_entity.type
_entity.pdbx_description
1 polymer ?
#
loop_
_entity_poly.entity_id
_entity_poly.type
_entity_poly.pdbx_seq_one_letter_code
_entity_poly.pdbx_strand_id
1 'polypeptide(L)'
;MDPTDQTIYAVDFTGQTRWSYSFERDHEPALTQNTYLEIDPLTETLVASTSGHGITRFDLDGTRECEWTFKTGIRGRQRGLLAYNGVLYIVTTWGLYRVDLETGEVTHLVEVGITSLALYDGDLLLSSGRYISRATPDEGDVLWEYTVPNDDFGGRLSTDYVGIAGQTAYVTVGDTLVAIDEETQTNLRIG
;
A
#
# COMPACT_ATOMS: atom_id res chain seq x y z
N MET A 1 17.03 -0.84 -28.40
CA MET A 1 15.77 -0.34 -27.82
C MET A 1 16.16 0.78 -26.89
N ASP A 2 15.73 1.99 -27.20
CA ASP A 2 15.92 3.14 -26.30
C ASP A 2 15.18 2.85 -24.99
N PRO A 3 15.79 3.02 -23.80
CA PRO A 3 15.04 2.90 -22.55
C PRO A 3 13.88 3.91 -22.58
N THR A 4 12.68 3.35 -22.57
CA THR A 4 11.39 4.01 -22.73
C THR A 4 11.18 5.10 -21.69
N ASP A 5 10.70 6.27 -22.13
CA ASP A 5 10.19 7.33 -21.26
C ASP A 5 9.20 6.73 -20.24
N GLN A 6 9.51 6.89 -18.96
CA GLN A 6 8.63 6.45 -17.89
C GLN A 6 7.44 7.41 -17.87
N THR A 7 6.24 6.87 -18.09
CA THR A 7 5.04 7.69 -18.24
C THR A 7 3.90 7.10 -17.42
N ILE A 8 3.27 7.93 -16.59
CA ILE A 8 1.98 7.62 -15.94
C ILE A 8 0.86 8.03 -16.90
N TYR A 9 -0.13 7.17 -17.04
CA TYR A 9 -1.34 7.45 -17.83
C TYR A 9 -2.56 7.37 -16.91
N ALA A 10 -3.44 8.35 -17.01
CA ALA A 10 -4.81 8.21 -16.55
C ALA A 10 -5.71 7.85 -17.73
N VAL A 11 -6.39 6.73 -17.64
CA VAL A 11 -7.33 6.24 -18.64
C VAL A 11 -8.72 6.14 -18.03
N ASP A 12 -9.76 6.40 -18.83
CA ASP A 12 -11.13 6.12 -18.40
C ASP A 12 -11.54 4.66 -18.63
N PHE A 13 -12.75 4.31 -18.21
CA PHE A 13 -13.30 2.96 -18.35
C PHE A 13 -13.52 2.52 -19.81
N THR A 14 -13.43 3.43 -20.78
CA THR A 14 -13.45 3.08 -22.21
C THR A 14 -12.05 2.80 -22.77
N GLY A 15 -11.01 3.03 -21.95
CA GLY A 15 -9.61 2.91 -22.32
C GLY A 15 -9.03 4.17 -22.96
N GLN A 16 -9.75 5.30 -22.94
CA GLN A 16 -9.25 6.55 -23.50
C GLN A 16 -8.34 7.28 -22.50
N THR A 17 -7.14 7.66 -22.93
CA THR A 17 -6.23 8.50 -22.14
C THR A 17 -6.83 9.87 -21.91
N ARG A 18 -6.96 10.26 -20.63
CA ARG A 18 -7.38 11.60 -20.19
C ARG A 18 -6.20 12.55 -20.04
N TRP A 19 -5.09 12.03 -19.52
CA TRP A 19 -3.82 12.75 -19.39
C TRP A 19 -2.67 11.75 -19.20
N SER A 20 -1.46 12.25 -19.39
CA SER A 20 -0.23 11.51 -19.12
C SER A 20 0.85 12.43 -18.59
N TYR A 21 1.72 11.90 -17.72
CA TYR A 21 2.90 12.59 -17.23
C TYR A 21 4.14 11.75 -17.52
N SER A 22 5.11 12.32 -18.24
CA SER A 22 6.37 11.66 -18.55
C SER A 22 7.48 12.24 -17.68
N PHE A 23 8.23 11.37 -17.02
CA PHE A 23 9.37 11.77 -16.19
C PHE A 23 10.51 12.19 -17.09
N GLU A 24 11.19 13.29 -16.75
CA GLU A 24 12.43 13.64 -17.44
C GLU A 24 13.49 12.55 -17.20
N ARG A 25 14.31 12.30 -18.22
CA ARG A 25 15.27 11.17 -18.27
C ARG A 25 16.21 11.08 -17.05
N ASP A 26 16.49 12.21 -16.43
CA ASP A 26 17.42 12.35 -15.30
C ASP A 26 16.71 12.75 -13.99
N HIS A 27 15.37 12.75 -13.96
CA HIS A 27 14.63 13.09 -12.75
C HIS A 27 14.67 11.89 -11.79
N GLU A 28 15.43 12.02 -10.71
CA GLU A 28 15.37 11.08 -9.61
C GLU A 28 14.28 11.50 -8.62
N PRO A 29 13.38 10.59 -8.23
CA PRO A 29 13.35 9.16 -8.53
C PRO A 29 12.68 8.85 -9.86
N ALA A 30 13.39 8.03 -10.64
CA ALA A 30 12.80 7.35 -11.78
C ALA A 30 11.78 6.31 -11.27
N LEU A 31 10.65 6.17 -11.96
CA LEU A 31 9.74 5.04 -11.80
C LEU A 31 10.42 3.76 -12.29
N THR A 32 10.96 2.98 -11.36
CA THR A 32 11.59 1.71 -11.69
C THR A 32 10.61 0.56 -11.50
N GLN A 33 11.11 -0.67 -11.68
CA GLN A 33 10.33 -1.86 -11.35
C GLN A 33 9.83 -1.76 -9.90
N ASN A 34 8.58 -2.20 -9.66
CA ASN A 34 7.96 -2.16 -8.34
C ASN A 34 7.52 -0.74 -7.88
N THR A 35 6.99 0.04 -8.83
CA THR A 35 6.24 1.27 -8.55
C THR A 35 4.82 0.93 -8.13
N TYR A 36 4.35 1.57 -7.07
CA TYR A 36 2.96 1.55 -6.63
C TYR A 36 2.37 2.95 -6.76
N LEU A 37 1.09 2.99 -7.09
CA LEU A 37 0.29 4.20 -7.21
C LEU A 37 -0.84 4.13 -6.20
N GLU A 38 -1.09 5.23 -5.51
CA GLU A 38 -2.17 5.33 -4.53
C GLU A 38 -2.78 6.73 -4.60
N ILE A 39 -4.10 6.81 -4.43
CA ILE A 39 -4.80 8.09 -4.37
C ILE A 39 -5.17 8.34 -2.90
N ASP A 40 -4.75 9.47 -2.34
CA ASP A 40 -5.32 9.95 -1.08
C ASP A 40 -6.71 10.53 -1.39
N PRO A 41 -7.81 9.89 -0.95
CA PRO A 41 -9.15 10.31 -1.30
C PRO A 41 -9.57 11.62 -0.61
N LEU A 42 -8.86 12.05 0.44
CA LEU A 42 -9.19 13.29 1.17
C LEU A 42 -8.52 14.51 0.54
N THR A 43 -7.33 14.33 -0.01
CA THR A 43 -6.56 15.42 -0.64
C THR A 43 -6.57 15.36 -2.17
N GLU A 44 -7.31 14.41 -2.75
CA GLU A 44 -7.41 14.14 -4.19
C GLU A 44 -6.02 14.12 -4.87
N THR A 45 -5.08 13.46 -4.21
CA THR A 45 -3.67 13.48 -4.61
C THR A 45 -3.26 12.09 -5.06
N LEU A 46 -2.58 12.00 -6.20
CA LEU A 46 -1.93 10.76 -6.62
C LEU A 46 -0.50 10.73 -6.09
N VAL A 47 -0.15 9.64 -5.43
CA VAL A 47 1.19 9.39 -4.93
C VAL A 47 1.77 8.17 -5.63
N ALA A 48 2.95 8.33 -6.21
CA ALA A 48 3.74 7.24 -6.76
C ALA A 48 4.91 6.95 -5.83
N SER A 49 5.06 5.69 -5.41
CA SER A 49 6.21 5.24 -4.62
C SER A 49 6.97 4.17 -5.38
N THR A 50 8.29 4.33 -5.45
CA THR A 50 9.19 3.38 -6.09
C THR A 50 10.21 2.86 -5.09
N SER A 51 10.33 1.53 -5.02
CA SER A 51 11.27 0.84 -4.13
C SER A 51 12.70 1.36 -4.29
N GLY A 52 13.27 1.95 -3.22
CA GLY A 52 14.66 2.41 -3.19
C GLY A 52 14.96 3.71 -3.94
N HIS A 53 13.96 4.35 -4.56
CA HIS A 53 14.17 5.57 -5.33
C HIS A 53 13.46 6.77 -4.69
N GLY A 54 12.19 6.66 -4.31
CA GLY A 54 11.49 7.73 -3.60
C GLY A 54 9.99 7.78 -3.83
N ILE A 55 9.38 8.89 -3.39
CA ILE A 55 7.96 9.19 -3.52
C ILE A 55 7.81 10.44 -4.38
N THR A 56 6.86 10.40 -5.30
CA THR A 56 6.44 11.54 -6.12
C THR A 56 4.97 11.80 -5.92
N ARG A 57 4.60 13.07 -5.76
CA ARG A 57 3.21 13.52 -5.60
C ARG A 57 2.73 14.26 -6.84
N PHE A 58 1.49 14.00 -7.22
CA PHE A 58 0.79 14.64 -8.32
C PHE A 58 -0.52 15.22 -7.82
N ASP A 59 -0.76 16.47 -8.20
CA ASP A 59 -2.07 17.10 -8.08
C ASP A 59 -3.01 16.50 -9.13
N LEU A 60 -4.08 15.81 -8.71
CA LEU A 60 -5.10 15.34 -9.67
C LEU A 60 -6.08 16.47 -10.04
N ASP A 61 -6.10 17.54 -9.26
CA ASP A 61 -7.06 18.63 -9.25
C ASP A 61 -6.45 19.92 -9.82
N GLY A 62 -5.91 19.84 -11.03
CA GLY A 62 -5.30 21.01 -11.63
C GLY A 62 -4.44 20.70 -12.85
N THR A 63 -3.16 21.09 -12.77
CA THR A 63 -2.19 20.97 -13.88
C THR A 63 -1.84 19.52 -14.19
N ARG A 64 -2.11 18.57 -13.27
CA ARG A 64 -1.74 17.15 -13.38
C ARG A 64 -0.23 16.98 -13.55
N GLU A 65 0.50 17.89 -12.90
CA GLU A 65 1.95 17.93 -12.87
C GLU A 65 2.46 17.33 -11.56
N CYS A 66 3.74 16.96 -11.58
CA CYS A 66 4.48 16.63 -10.39
C CYS A 66 4.57 17.88 -9.49
N GLU A 67 4.04 17.79 -8.27
CA GLU A 67 4.17 18.88 -7.29
C GLU A 67 5.53 18.83 -6.62
N TRP A 68 5.94 17.64 -6.19
CA TRP A 68 7.22 17.41 -5.56
C TRP A 68 7.62 15.95 -5.60
N THR A 69 8.87 15.74 -5.23
CA THR A 69 9.53 14.46 -5.18
C THR A 69 10.47 14.42 -3.97
N PHE A 70 10.45 13.33 -3.20
CA PHE A 70 11.38 13.10 -2.09
C PHE A 70 12.06 11.73 -2.17
N LYS A 71 13.33 11.68 -1.76
CA LYS A 71 14.04 10.41 -1.51
C LYS A 71 13.81 9.99 -0.07
N THR A 72 13.12 8.87 0.13
CA THR A 72 12.79 8.38 1.47
C THR A 72 13.90 7.58 2.13
N GLY A 73 14.85 7.06 1.35
CA GLY A 73 15.85 6.10 1.83
C GLY A 73 15.26 4.74 2.23
N ILE A 74 13.95 4.53 2.09
CA ILE A 74 13.28 3.26 2.37
C ILE A 74 13.77 2.22 1.37
N ARG A 75 14.23 1.08 1.90
CA ARG A 75 14.80 -0.01 1.12
C ARG A 75 13.87 -1.22 1.08
N GLY A 76 14.19 -2.11 0.16
CA GLY A 76 13.48 -3.38 -0.04
C GLY A 76 12.39 -3.31 -1.07
N ARG A 77 11.87 -4.50 -1.37
CA ARG A 77 10.79 -4.64 -2.33
C ARG A 77 9.50 -4.18 -1.66
N GLN A 78 8.94 -3.08 -2.14
CA GLN A 78 7.59 -2.64 -1.79
C GLN A 78 6.56 -3.72 -2.12
N ARG A 79 5.55 -3.86 -1.24
CA ARG A 79 4.47 -4.84 -1.34
C ARG A 79 3.09 -4.19 -1.27
N GLY A 80 2.99 -3.02 -0.63
CA GLY A 80 1.75 -2.26 -0.52
C GLY A 80 2.02 -0.77 -0.36
N LEU A 81 0.99 0.01 -0.65
CA LEU A 81 0.95 1.45 -0.51
C LEU A 81 -0.46 1.84 -0.04
N LEU A 82 -0.57 2.77 0.90
CA LEU A 82 -1.84 3.31 1.37
C LEU A 82 -1.62 4.78 1.71
N ALA A 83 -2.42 5.67 1.12
CA ALA A 83 -2.38 7.10 1.39
C ALA A 83 -3.65 7.49 2.14
N TYR A 84 -3.49 8.14 3.28
CA TYR A 84 -4.62 8.57 4.09
C TYR A 84 -4.24 9.82 4.89
N ASN A 85 -5.03 10.88 4.70
CA ASN A 85 -4.98 12.09 5.51
C ASN A 85 -3.57 12.71 5.55
N GLY A 86 -2.91 12.81 4.39
CA GLY A 86 -1.57 13.40 4.28
C GLY A 86 -0.43 12.48 4.78
N VAL A 87 -0.73 11.22 5.07
CA VAL A 87 0.25 10.21 5.48
C VAL A 87 0.27 9.09 4.44
N LEU A 88 1.48 8.62 4.11
CA LEU A 88 1.69 7.50 3.22
C LEU A 88 2.30 6.33 3.98
N TYR A 89 1.60 5.21 3.98
CA TYR A 89 2.06 3.95 4.53
C TYR A 89 2.66 3.10 3.42
N ILE A 90 3.92 2.71 3.59
CA ILE A 90 4.67 1.88 2.65
C ILE A 90 5.00 0.56 3.32
N VAL A 91 4.48 -0.52 2.76
CA VAL A 91 4.89 -1.88 3.16
C VAL A 91 6.02 -2.32 2.24
N THR A 92 7.12 -2.78 2.83
CA THR A 92 8.23 -3.41 2.12
C THR A 92 8.59 -4.77 2.73
N THR A 93 9.54 -5.46 2.12
CA THR A 93 10.14 -6.67 2.70
C THR A 93 10.80 -6.45 4.07
N TRP A 94 11.11 -5.20 4.43
CA TRP A 94 11.77 -4.82 5.69
C TRP A 94 10.84 -4.07 6.63
N GLY A 95 9.52 -4.15 6.43
CA GLY A 95 8.59 -3.59 7.39
C GLY A 95 7.59 -2.60 6.82
N LEU A 96 6.90 -1.95 7.75
CA LEU A 96 5.93 -0.89 7.50
C LEU A 96 6.56 0.46 7.85
N TYR A 97 6.47 1.40 6.92
CA TYR A 97 6.95 2.76 7.08
C TYR A 97 5.78 3.73 6.96
N ARG A 98 5.78 4.75 7.80
CA ARG A 98 4.90 5.91 7.74
C ARG A 98 5.69 7.07 7.18
N VAL A 99 5.16 7.76 6.18
CA VAL A 99 5.77 8.94 5.58
C VAL A 99 4.81 10.10 5.65
N ASP A 100 5.25 11.20 6.23
CA ASP A 100 4.53 12.46 6.19
C ASP A 100 4.64 13.05 4.77
N LEU A 101 3.50 13.24 4.09
CA LEU A 101 3.50 13.73 2.70
C LEU A 101 3.78 15.22 2.58
N GLU A 102 3.70 16.01 3.65
CA GLU A 102 4.03 17.43 3.60
C GLU A 102 5.55 17.65 3.69
N THR A 103 6.21 16.89 4.56
CA THR A 103 7.62 17.08 4.93
C THR A 103 8.56 16.02 4.36
N GLY A 104 8.03 14.86 3.96
CA GLY A 104 8.80 13.69 3.55
C GLY A 104 9.45 12.94 4.73
N GLU A 105 9.11 13.27 5.98
CA GLU A 105 9.65 12.59 7.17
C GLU A 105 9.22 11.12 7.20
N VAL A 106 10.19 10.22 7.43
CA VAL A 106 9.99 8.77 7.43
C VAL A 106 10.11 8.21 8.83
N THR A 107 9.09 7.49 9.28
CA THR A 107 9.08 6.71 10.52
C THR A 107 8.94 5.22 10.20
N HIS A 108 9.74 4.37 10.83
CA HIS A 108 9.62 2.92 10.73
C HIS A 108 8.72 2.41 11.86
N LEU A 109 7.59 1.79 11.51
CA LEU A 109 6.57 1.36 12.48
C LEU A 109 6.71 -0.11 12.89
N VAL A 110 6.92 -1.01 11.92
CA VAL A 110 6.93 -2.46 12.17
C VAL A 110 8.08 -3.11 11.41
N GLU A 111 8.89 -3.93 12.09
CA GLU A 111 10.17 -4.40 11.54
C GLU A 111 10.10 -5.33 10.32
N VAL A 112 9.24 -6.35 10.29
CA VAL A 112 9.21 -7.31 9.17
C VAL A 112 7.88 -8.06 9.11
N GLY A 113 7.65 -8.74 7.97
CA GLY A 113 6.59 -9.74 7.83
C GLY A 113 5.33 -9.25 7.16
N ILE A 114 5.10 -7.93 7.14
CA ILE A 114 3.92 -7.36 6.51
C ILE A 114 3.93 -7.62 4.99
N THR A 115 2.80 -8.07 4.47
CA THR A 115 2.59 -8.39 3.06
C THR A 115 1.62 -7.42 2.41
N SER A 116 0.63 -6.93 3.15
CA SER A 116 -0.31 -5.92 2.69
C SER A 116 -0.91 -5.13 3.86
N LEU A 117 -1.60 -4.04 3.52
CA LEU A 117 -2.26 -3.16 4.47
C LEU A 117 -3.57 -2.61 3.90
N ALA A 118 -4.49 -2.27 4.78
CA ALA A 118 -5.71 -1.51 4.50
C ALA A 118 -6.02 -0.56 5.67
N LEU A 119 -6.88 0.43 5.44
CA LEU A 119 -7.38 1.31 6.50
C LEU A 119 -8.70 0.77 7.06
N TYR A 120 -8.85 0.76 8.37
CA TYR A 120 -10.06 0.37 9.09
C TYR A 120 -10.34 1.32 10.24
N ASP A 121 -11.39 2.14 10.13
CA ASP A 121 -11.84 3.02 11.22
C ASP A 121 -10.70 3.88 11.82
N GLY A 122 -9.81 4.38 10.94
CA GLY A 122 -8.63 5.16 11.33
C GLY A 122 -7.38 4.35 11.70
N ASP A 123 -7.51 3.04 11.91
CA ASP A 123 -6.39 2.14 12.20
C ASP A 123 -5.90 1.40 10.96
N LEU A 124 -4.71 0.81 11.08
CA LEU A 124 -4.13 -0.03 10.05
C LEU A 124 -4.53 -1.48 10.25
N LEU A 125 -5.11 -2.09 9.22
CA LEU A 125 -5.25 -3.53 9.16
C LEU A 125 -4.11 -4.10 8.34
N LEU A 126 -3.31 -4.96 8.96
CA LEU A 126 -2.07 -5.51 8.40
C LEU A 126 -2.20 -6.99 8.19
N SER A 127 -1.65 -7.50 7.09
CA SER A 127 -1.49 -8.94 6.87
C SER A 127 -0.01 -9.32 6.97
N SER A 128 0.31 -10.41 7.66
CA SER A 128 1.69 -10.86 7.89
C SER A 128 1.76 -12.38 8.01
N GLY A 129 2.06 -13.07 6.91
CA GLY A 129 2.14 -14.53 6.90
C GLY A 129 0.81 -15.20 7.26
N ARG A 130 0.59 -15.49 8.54
CA ARG A 130 -0.67 -16.08 9.07
C ARG A 130 -1.47 -15.11 9.91
N TYR A 131 -0.91 -13.94 10.17
CA TYR A 131 -1.45 -13.01 11.12
C TYR A 131 -2.17 -11.91 10.37
N ILE A 132 -3.28 -11.49 10.96
CA ILE A 132 -3.98 -10.29 10.58
C ILE A 132 -4.08 -9.47 11.83
N SER A 133 -3.52 -8.27 11.78
CA SER A 133 -3.35 -7.45 12.97
C SER A 133 -3.93 -6.08 12.72
N ARG A 134 -4.69 -5.55 13.67
CA ARG A 134 -5.08 -4.15 13.72
C ARG A 134 -4.00 -3.41 14.49
N ALA A 135 -3.47 -2.33 13.94
CA ALA A 135 -2.39 -1.57 14.54
C ALA A 135 -2.65 -0.07 14.50
N THR A 136 -2.11 0.67 15.46
CA THR A 136 -2.23 2.12 15.50
C THR A 136 -1.49 2.75 14.31
N PRO A 137 -2.05 3.81 13.70
CA PRO A 137 -1.48 4.45 12.52
C PRO A 137 -0.18 5.23 12.81
N ASP A 138 0.04 5.67 14.05
CA ASP A 138 1.16 6.54 14.41
C ASP A 138 2.37 5.78 14.94
N GLU A 139 2.14 4.72 15.73
CA GLU A 139 3.19 3.97 16.42
C GLU A 139 3.35 2.54 15.88
N GLY A 140 2.34 2.00 15.19
CA GLY A 140 2.33 0.61 14.74
C GLY A 140 2.01 -0.38 15.87
N ASP A 141 1.46 0.10 16.98
CA ASP A 141 1.12 -0.74 18.13
C ASP A 141 -0.04 -1.66 17.79
N VAL A 142 0.14 -2.97 18.01
CA VAL A 142 -0.89 -3.97 17.74
C VAL A 142 -2.01 -3.87 18.77
N LEU A 143 -3.20 -3.50 18.30
CA LEU A 143 -4.44 -3.43 19.08
C LEU A 143 -5.14 -4.80 19.17
N TRP A 144 -5.06 -5.55 18.08
CA TRP A 144 -5.69 -6.86 17.94
C TRP A 144 -4.94 -7.71 16.92
N GLU A 145 -4.95 -9.03 17.09
CA GLU A 145 -4.36 -9.97 16.16
C GLU A 145 -5.19 -11.25 16.05
N TYR A 146 -5.35 -11.74 14.83
CA TYR A 146 -5.93 -13.03 14.51
C TYR A 146 -4.93 -13.90 13.78
N THR A 147 -4.88 -15.18 14.16
CA THR A 147 -4.07 -16.19 13.48
C THR A 147 -4.96 -17.05 12.60
N VAL A 148 -4.69 -17.05 11.30
CA VAL A 148 -5.33 -17.97 10.35
C VAL A 148 -4.91 -19.42 10.68
N PRO A 149 -5.86 -20.33 10.99
CA PRO A 149 -5.54 -21.72 11.33
C PRO A 149 -4.82 -22.48 10.20
N ASN A 150 -3.83 -23.31 10.56
CA ASN A 150 -2.99 -24.04 9.59
C ASN A 150 -3.72 -25.16 8.86
N ASP A 151 -4.63 -25.83 9.57
CA ASP A 151 -5.24 -27.09 9.13
C ASP A 151 -6.14 -26.88 7.89
N ASP A 152 -6.44 -25.62 7.61
CA ASP A 152 -7.38 -25.22 6.60
C ASP A 152 -6.78 -25.03 5.20
N PHE A 153 -5.46 -24.76 5.07
CA PHE A 153 -4.85 -24.22 3.84
C PHE A 153 -3.62 -24.98 3.31
N GLY A 154 -3.48 -26.27 3.66
CA GLY A 154 -2.51 -27.15 3.00
C GLY A 154 -1.03 -26.72 3.11
N GLY A 155 -0.68 -25.90 4.11
CA GLY A 155 0.69 -25.45 4.36
C GLY A 155 1.18 -24.24 3.55
N ARG A 156 0.37 -23.67 2.65
CA ARG A 156 0.65 -22.36 2.03
C ARG A 156 -0.04 -21.26 2.84
N LEU A 157 0.76 -20.56 3.63
CA LEU A 157 0.27 -19.69 4.69
C LEU A 157 0.90 -18.30 4.58
N SER A 158 0.65 -17.67 3.44
CA SER A 158 0.90 -16.24 3.22
C SER A 158 -0.45 -15.60 2.95
N THR A 159 -0.88 -14.75 3.88
CA THR A 159 -1.89 -13.74 3.61
C THR A 159 -1.27 -12.75 2.66
N ASP A 160 -1.78 -12.63 1.44
CA ASP A 160 -1.14 -11.81 0.40
C ASP A 160 -1.77 -10.42 0.26
N TYR A 161 -3.08 -10.33 0.47
CA TYR A 161 -3.84 -9.08 0.43
C TYR A 161 -4.85 -9.05 1.57
N VAL A 162 -5.08 -7.85 2.10
CA VAL A 162 -6.15 -7.54 3.04
C VAL A 162 -7.00 -6.40 2.49
N GLY A 163 -8.31 -6.55 2.60
CA GLY A 163 -9.30 -5.53 2.29
C GLY A 163 -10.43 -5.59 3.30
N ILE A 164 -11.28 -4.55 3.32
CA ILE A 164 -12.37 -4.46 4.31
C ILE A 164 -13.65 -4.05 3.61
N ALA A 165 -14.76 -4.67 4.04
CA ALA A 165 -16.10 -4.18 3.74
C ALA A 165 -16.98 -4.24 5.00
N GLY A 166 -17.48 -3.10 5.45
CA GLY A 166 -18.17 -2.99 6.73
C GLY A 166 -17.23 -3.33 7.90
N GLN A 167 -17.65 -4.24 8.78
CA GLN A 167 -16.86 -4.73 9.92
C GLN A 167 -16.12 -6.05 9.61
N THR A 168 -16.08 -6.45 8.34
CA THR A 168 -15.47 -7.71 7.92
C THR A 168 -14.16 -7.44 7.18
N ALA A 169 -13.08 -8.01 7.71
CA ALA A 169 -11.81 -8.10 7.03
C ALA A 169 -11.83 -9.27 6.03
N TYR A 170 -11.28 -9.07 4.85
CA TYR A 170 -11.13 -10.08 3.82
C TYR A 170 -9.64 -10.24 3.53
N VAL A 171 -9.16 -11.49 3.58
CA VAL A 171 -7.78 -11.79 3.21
C VAL A 171 -7.70 -12.93 2.21
N THR A 172 -6.69 -12.87 1.35
CA THR A 172 -6.34 -14.01 0.50
C THR A 172 -5.27 -14.84 1.16
N VAL A 173 -5.55 -16.12 1.42
CA VAL A 173 -4.59 -17.09 1.97
C VAL A 173 -4.34 -18.15 0.90
N GLY A 174 -3.20 -18.06 0.23
CA GLY A 174 -2.96 -18.87 -0.97
C GLY A 174 -3.96 -18.53 -2.08
N ASP A 175 -4.82 -19.48 -2.42
CA ASP A 175 -5.87 -19.34 -3.43
C ASP A 175 -7.28 -19.12 -2.84
N THR A 176 -7.40 -19.04 -1.51
CA THR A 176 -8.70 -18.91 -0.84
C THR A 176 -8.92 -17.50 -0.32
N LEU A 177 -10.14 -16.97 -0.46
CA LEU A 177 -10.58 -15.75 0.22
C LEU A 177 -11.19 -16.12 1.58
N VAL A 178 -10.74 -15.43 2.64
CA VAL A 178 -11.22 -15.64 4.01
C VAL A 178 -11.84 -14.34 4.49
N ALA A 179 -13.11 -14.39 4.89
CA ALA A 179 -13.78 -13.31 5.59
C ALA A 179 -13.62 -13.52 7.10
N ILE A 180 -13.27 -12.46 7.82
CA ILE A 180 -13.01 -12.47 9.26
C ILE A 180 -13.80 -11.33 9.88
N ASP A 181 -14.66 -11.70 10.81
CA ASP A 181 -15.45 -10.77 11.59
C ASP A 181 -14.68 -10.45 12.88
N GLU A 182 -14.43 -9.17 13.14
CA GLU A 182 -13.63 -8.72 14.29
C GLU A 182 -14.27 -9.08 15.64
N GLU A 183 -15.59 -8.95 15.75
CA GLU A 183 -16.32 -9.18 17.01
C GLU A 183 -16.32 -10.65 17.41
N THR A 184 -16.53 -11.53 16.44
CA THR A 184 -16.67 -12.96 16.67
C THR A 184 -15.38 -13.74 16.46
N GLN A 185 -14.39 -13.14 15.79
CA GLN A 185 -13.16 -13.79 15.30
C GLN A 185 -13.44 -15.07 14.53
N THR A 186 -14.63 -15.18 13.93
CA THR A 186 -15.00 -16.31 13.10
C THR A 186 -14.53 -16.08 11.68
N ASN A 187 -14.10 -17.15 11.02
CA ASN A 187 -13.71 -17.11 9.63
C ASN A 187 -14.73 -17.86 8.75
N LEU A 188 -15.07 -17.26 7.61
CA LEU A 188 -15.82 -17.93 6.56
C LEU A 188 -14.93 -18.04 5.33
N ARG A 189 -14.73 -19.26 4.85
CA ARG A 189 -14.08 -19.48 3.56
C ARG A 189 -15.04 -19.11 2.44
N ILE A 190 -14.57 -18.23 1.57
CA ILE A 190 -15.25 -17.85 0.34
C ILE A 190 -14.37 -18.42 -0.77
N GLY A 191 -14.95 -19.39 -1.49
CA GLY A 191 -14.23 -20.26 -2.43
C GLY A 191 -13.46 -19.54 -3.51
#